data_AF-A0A8B7E7U7-F1
#
_entry.id   AF-A0A8B7E7U7-F1
#
_cell.length_a   1.000
_cell.length_b   1.000
_cell.length_c   1.000
_cell.angle_alpha   90.00
_cell.angle_beta   90.00
_cell.angle_gamma   90.00
#
_symmetry.space_group_name_H-M   'P 1'
#
loop_
_entity.id
_entity.type
_entity.pdbx_description
1 polymer ?
#
loop_
_entity_poly.entity_id
_entity_poly.type
_entity_poly.pdbx_seq_one_letter_code
_entity_poly.pdbx_strand_id
1 'polypeptide(L)'
;LSYVYLYVYRNAYTMVLHKHGERLYNGVRKVVTDHLVGKVRKDVITSMTNNFLETLNIAWNDHQIAMVMIRDILMYMDRAYVEQSKVVTVYDLGLILFKEQVVCHPPIQENLRETLLSLIERERKGEVVNRLAIKNACQMLMTLGINGRSFYEDEFEKHFLQVSAEFYKLESERFLAENSASVYIWKVEARIAEERERARHCLDSSSEPAIVK
;
A
#
# COMPACT_ATOMS: atom_id res chain seq x y z
N LEU A 1 -6.41 -11.38 -30.70
CA LEU A 1 -6.61 -11.08 -29.27
C LEU A 1 -8.07 -11.23 -28.81
N SER A 2 -9.08 -10.72 -29.54
CA SER A 2 -10.51 -10.81 -29.16
C SER A 2 -11.08 -12.25 -29.05
N TYR A 3 -10.64 -13.18 -29.91
CA TYR A 3 -11.17 -14.55 -29.92
C TYR A 3 -10.75 -15.36 -28.67
N VAL A 4 -9.51 -15.22 -28.23
CA VAL A 4 -8.99 -15.89 -27.03
C VAL A 4 -9.71 -15.38 -25.79
N TYR A 5 -9.89 -14.05 -25.69
CA TYR A 5 -10.64 -13.44 -24.59
C TYR A 5 -12.07 -13.99 -24.51
N LEU A 6 -12.81 -13.97 -25.63
CA LEU A 6 -14.18 -14.47 -25.68
C LEU A 6 -14.27 -15.97 -25.34
N TYR A 7 -13.30 -16.76 -25.79
CA TYR A 7 -13.23 -18.18 -25.50
C TYR A 7 -13.04 -18.46 -24.00
N VAL A 8 -12.08 -17.79 -23.36
CA VAL A 8 -11.81 -17.95 -21.93
C VAL A 8 -13.02 -17.47 -21.10
N TYR A 9 -13.60 -16.32 -21.47
CA TYR A 9 -14.83 -15.82 -20.85
C TYR A 9 -15.98 -16.83 -20.94
N ARG A 10 -16.23 -17.40 -22.14
CA ARG A 10 -17.32 -18.38 -22.34
C ARG A 10 -17.10 -19.65 -21.52
N ASN A 11 -15.86 -20.12 -21.39
CA ASN A 11 -15.54 -21.26 -20.53
C ASN A 11 -15.79 -20.95 -19.05
N ALA A 12 -15.31 -19.80 -18.56
CA ALA A 12 -15.57 -19.36 -17.19
C ALA A 12 -17.08 -19.24 -16.91
N TYR A 13 -17.82 -18.62 -17.82
CA TYR A 13 -19.28 -18.54 -17.78
C TYR A 13 -19.93 -19.93 -17.67
N THR A 14 -19.53 -20.87 -18.54
CA THR A 14 -20.09 -22.22 -18.57
C THR A 14 -19.83 -22.98 -17.27
N MET A 15 -18.65 -22.83 -16.68
CA MET A 15 -18.34 -23.47 -15.40
C MET A 15 -19.19 -22.94 -14.25
N VAL A 16 -19.38 -21.62 -14.16
CA VAL A 16 -20.24 -21.02 -13.14
C VAL A 16 -21.70 -21.43 -13.37
N LEU A 17 -22.18 -21.43 -14.62
CA LEU A 17 -23.53 -21.86 -14.99
C LEU A 17 -23.82 -23.31 -14.57
N HIS A 18 -22.84 -24.20 -14.72
CA HIS A 18 -22.95 -25.61 -14.30
C HIS A 18 -22.57 -25.85 -12.84
N LYS A 19 -22.70 -24.83 -11.97
CA LYS A 19 -22.46 -24.91 -10.51
C LYS A 19 -21.03 -25.30 -10.11
N HIS A 20 -20.04 -25.03 -10.95
CA HIS A 20 -18.62 -25.20 -10.63
C HIS A 20 -17.93 -23.88 -10.22
N GLY A 21 -18.70 -22.90 -9.73
CA GLY A 21 -18.20 -21.59 -9.30
C GLY A 21 -17.14 -21.67 -8.20
N GLU A 22 -17.37 -22.50 -7.18
CA GLU A 22 -16.43 -22.72 -6.08
C GLU A 22 -15.08 -23.24 -6.56
N ARG A 23 -15.09 -24.24 -7.44
CA ARG A 23 -13.86 -24.83 -8.00
C ARG A 23 -13.05 -23.79 -8.76
N LEU A 24 -13.71 -22.95 -9.57
CA LEU A 24 -13.04 -21.89 -10.31
C LEU A 24 -12.49 -20.82 -9.36
N TYR A 25 -13.26 -20.41 -8.35
CA TYR A 25 -12.87 -19.37 -7.39
C TYR A 25 -11.63 -19.81 -6.58
N ASN A 26 -11.64 -21.05 -6.08
CA ASN A 26 -10.51 -21.65 -5.39
C ASN A 26 -9.30 -21.87 -6.32
N GLY A 27 -9.55 -22.19 -7.59
CA GLY A 27 -8.51 -22.26 -8.61
C GLY A 27 -7.80 -20.93 -8.82
N VAL A 28 -8.56 -19.83 -8.94
CA VAL A 28 -8.01 -18.46 -9.06
C VAL A 28 -7.20 -18.10 -7.84
N ARG A 29 -7.77 -18.30 -6.63
CA ARG A 29 -7.07 -18.08 -5.36
C ARG A 29 -5.71 -18.80 -5.35
N LYS A 30 -5.69 -20.07 -5.71
CA LYS A 30 -4.47 -20.89 -5.74
C LYS A 30 -3.45 -20.34 -6.73
N VAL A 31 -3.83 -20.11 -7.99
CA VAL A 31 -2.91 -19.64 -9.03
C VAL A 31 -2.31 -18.27 -8.69
N VAL A 32 -3.14 -17.35 -8.19
CA VAL A 32 -2.67 -16.01 -7.76
C VAL A 32 -1.73 -16.15 -6.56
N THR A 33 -2.07 -16.97 -5.57
CA THR A 33 -1.20 -17.23 -4.40
C THR A 33 0.15 -17.81 -4.83
N ASP A 34 0.14 -18.84 -5.67
CA ASP A 34 1.35 -19.51 -6.15
C ASP A 34 2.25 -18.54 -6.92
N HIS A 35 1.67 -17.63 -7.72
CA HIS A 35 2.42 -16.56 -8.40
C HIS A 35 3.02 -15.55 -7.41
N LEU A 36 2.22 -15.04 -6.47
CA LEU A 36 2.67 -14.06 -5.49
C LEU A 36 3.79 -14.61 -4.60
N VAL A 37 3.66 -15.84 -4.11
CA VAL A 37 4.67 -16.49 -3.26
C VAL A 37 5.88 -16.96 -4.07
N GLY A 38 5.63 -17.60 -5.22
CA GLY A 38 6.65 -18.26 -6.02
C GLY A 38 7.56 -17.30 -6.78
N LYS A 39 7.04 -16.12 -7.13
CA LYS A 39 7.73 -15.12 -7.95
C LYS A 39 7.80 -13.74 -7.28
N VAL A 40 6.66 -13.09 -7.07
CA VAL A 40 6.61 -11.67 -6.66
C VAL A 40 7.31 -11.41 -5.32
N ARG A 41 6.98 -12.20 -4.29
CA ARG A 41 7.58 -12.08 -2.96
C ARG A 41 9.11 -12.23 -3.03
N LYS A 42 9.60 -13.20 -3.80
CA LYS A 42 11.05 -13.45 -3.92
C LYS A 42 11.76 -12.29 -4.60
N ASP A 43 11.17 -11.73 -5.65
CA ASP A 43 11.72 -10.57 -6.36
C ASP A 43 11.81 -9.36 -5.41
N VAL A 44 10.76 -9.11 -4.62
CA VAL A 44 10.74 -8.01 -3.63
C VAL A 44 11.75 -8.24 -2.50
N ILE A 45 11.91 -9.47 -2.00
CA ILE A 45 12.94 -9.79 -0.99
C ILE A 45 14.34 -9.55 -1.54
N THR A 46 14.58 -9.93 -2.80
CA THR A 46 15.90 -9.77 -3.43
C THR A 46 16.28 -8.31 -3.64
N SER A 47 15.29 -7.41 -3.75
CA SER A 47 15.51 -5.96 -3.90
C SER A 47 15.55 -5.18 -2.59
N MET A 48 15.49 -5.84 -1.42
CA MET A 48 15.45 -5.14 -0.12
C MET A 48 16.59 -4.16 0.09
N THR A 49 17.80 -4.50 -0.35
CA THR A 49 18.97 -3.64 -0.19
C THR A 49 19.10 -2.58 -1.27
N ASN A 50 18.46 -2.77 -2.44
CA ASN A 50 18.61 -1.90 -3.61
C ASN A 50 17.29 -1.83 -4.39
N ASN A 51 16.74 -0.62 -4.54
CA ASN A 51 15.52 -0.35 -5.32
C ASN A 51 14.26 -1.04 -4.76
N PHE A 52 14.18 -1.23 -3.45
CA PHE A 52 13.06 -1.91 -2.78
C PHE A 52 11.70 -1.29 -3.11
N LEU A 53 11.51 0.02 -2.86
CA LEU A 53 10.22 0.70 -3.09
C LEU A 53 9.83 0.71 -4.56
N GLU A 54 10.80 0.85 -5.47
CA GLU A 54 10.57 0.79 -6.90
C GLU A 54 10.08 -0.60 -7.33
N THR A 55 10.79 -1.66 -6.89
CA THR A 55 10.42 -3.05 -7.19
C THR A 55 9.04 -3.39 -6.63
N LEU A 56 8.76 -2.99 -5.39
CA LEU A 56 7.46 -3.21 -4.75
C LEU A 56 6.35 -2.46 -5.48
N ASN A 57 6.60 -1.23 -5.91
CA ASN A 57 5.63 -0.44 -6.67
C ASN A 57 5.36 -1.04 -8.06
N ILE A 58 6.38 -1.53 -8.77
CA ILE A 58 6.20 -2.23 -10.05
C ILE A 58 5.36 -3.49 -9.84
N ALA A 59 5.72 -4.33 -8.86
CA ALA A 59 4.98 -5.53 -8.52
C ALA A 59 3.50 -5.25 -8.18
N TRP A 60 3.25 -4.16 -7.44
CA TRP A 60 1.90 -3.72 -7.10
C TRP A 60 1.11 -3.30 -8.34
N ASN A 61 1.67 -2.46 -9.21
CA ASN A 61 1.00 -2.00 -10.43
C ASN A 61 0.70 -3.16 -11.40
N ASP A 62 1.67 -4.06 -11.60
CA ASP A 62 1.50 -5.25 -12.43
C ASP A 62 0.37 -6.15 -11.88
N HIS A 63 0.32 -6.33 -10.55
CA HIS A 63 -0.73 -7.07 -9.89
C HIS A 63 -2.12 -6.44 -10.08
N GLN A 64 -2.24 -5.11 -9.95
CA GLN A 64 -3.50 -4.41 -10.19
C GLN A 64 -3.99 -4.60 -11.64
N ILE A 65 -3.11 -4.43 -12.62
CA ILE A 65 -3.43 -4.60 -14.04
C ILE A 65 -3.87 -6.05 -14.31
N ALA A 66 -3.12 -7.03 -13.79
CA ALA A 66 -3.46 -8.44 -13.94
C ALA A 66 -4.82 -8.77 -13.32
N MET A 67 -5.11 -8.29 -12.11
CA MET A 67 -6.36 -8.56 -11.40
C MET A 67 -7.58 -7.90 -12.07
N VAL A 68 -7.42 -6.72 -12.69
CA VAL A 68 -8.48 -6.11 -13.53
C VAL A 68 -8.81 -7.03 -14.70
N MET A 69 -7.81 -7.52 -15.43
CA MET A 69 -8.03 -8.43 -16.56
C MET A 69 -8.66 -9.76 -16.12
N ILE A 70 -8.20 -10.33 -15.01
CA ILE A 70 -8.75 -11.58 -14.45
C ILE A 70 -10.21 -11.36 -14.05
N ARG A 71 -10.53 -10.26 -13.37
CA ARG A 71 -11.91 -9.89 -13.01
C ARG A 71 -12.79 -9.76 -14.25
N ASP A 72 -12.32 -9.10 -15.30
CA ASP A 72 -13.11 -8.87 -16.52
C ASP A 72 -13.44 -10.18 -17.24
N ILE A 73 -12.48 -11.11 -17.30
CA ILE A 73 -12.69 -12.47 -17.80
C ILE A 73 -13.69 -13.25 -16.92
N LEU A 74 -13.63 -13.04 -15.61
CA LEU A 74 -14.44 -13.74 -14.62
C LEU A 74 -15.69 -12.97 -14.18
N MET A 75 -16.14 -11.96 -14.94
CA MET A 75 -17.23 -11.07 -14.48
C MET A 75 -18.53 -11.80 -14.11
N TYR A 76 -18.81 -12.95 -14.74
CA TYR A 76 -20.01 -13.72 -14.41
C TYR A 76 -19.88 -14.47 -13.07
N MET A 77 -18.65 -14.80 -12.64
CA MET A 77 -18.39 -15.32 -11.30
C MET A 77 -18.79 -14.30 -10.23
N ASP A 78 -18.37 -13.04 -10.40
CA ASP A 78 -18.72 -11.97 -9.46
C ASP A 78 -20.23 -11.75 -9.39
N ARG A 79 -20.93 -11.80 -10.52
CA ARG A 79 -22.39 -11.57 -10.59
C ARG A 79 -23.27 -12.74 -10.14
N ALA A 80 -22.74 -13.96 -10.13
CA ALA A 80 -23.54 -15.14 -9.82
C ALA A 80 -23.03 -15.84 -8.57
N TYR A 81 -21.80 -16.36 -8.61
CA TYR A 81 -21.27 -17.18 -7.53
C TYR A 81 -20.92 -16.37 -6.28
N VAL A 82 -20.26 -15.21 -6.45
CA VAL A 82 -19.83 -14.35 -5.34
C VAL A 82 -21.03 -13.80 -4.59
N GLU A 83 -22.04 -13.30 -5.30
CA GLU A 83 -23.29 -12.80 -4.71
C GLU A 83 -24.07 -13.89 -3.97
N GLN A 84 -24.20 -15.09 -4.56
CA GLN A 84 -24.90 -16.21 -3.93
C GLN A 84 -24.17 -16.77 -2.70
N SER A 85 -22.84 -16.90 -2.79
CA SER A 85 -22.02 -17.52 -1.74
C SER A 85 -21.54 -16.53 -0.68
N LYS A 86 -21.80 -15.23 -0.87
CA LYS A 86 -21.39 -14.13 0.02
C LYS A 86 -19.87 -14.12 0.30
N VAL A 87 -19.08 -14.45 -0.71
CA VAL A 87 -17.62 -14.34 -0.67
C VAL A 87 -17.16 -12.98 -1.20
N VAL A 88 -15.87 -12.67 -1.10
CA VAL A 88 -15.32 -11.43 -1.66
C VAL A 88 -15.21 -11.51 -3.19
N THR A 89 -15.28 -10.36 -3.86
CA THR A 89 -15.12 -10.25 -5.32
C THR A 89 -13.75 -10.77 -5.75
N VAL A 90 -13.62 -11.14 -7.04
CA VAL A 90 -12.33 -11.58 -7.59
C VAL A 90 -11.25 -10.50 -7.43
N TYR A 91 -11.61 -9.23 -7.60
CA TYR A 91 -10.65 -8.12 -7.44
C TYR A 91 -10.21 -7.98 -5.97
N ASP A 92 -11.16 -7.96 -5.02
CA ASP A 92 -10.85 -7.85 -3.59
C ASP A 92 -10.07 -9.06 -3.08
N LEU A 93 -10.34 -10.27 -3.60
CA LEU A 93 -9.52 -11.45 -3.35
C LEU A 93 -8.06 -11.18 -3.74
N GLY A 94 -7.82 -10.56 -4.91
CA GLY A 94 -6.49 -10.17 -5.33
C GLY A 94 -5.81 -9.19 -4.37
N LEU A 95 -6.55 -8.21 -3.84
CA LEU A 95 -6.03 -7.27 -2.83
C LEU A 95 -5.64 -7.99 -1.54
N ILE A 96 -6.52 -8.86 -1.02
CA ILE A 96 -6.27 -9.66 0.18
C ILE A 96 -5.03 -10.52 0.00
N LEU A 97 -4.91 -11.21 -1.13
CA LEU A 97 -3.76 -12.08 -1.39
C LEU A 97 -2.46 -11.27 -1.51
N PHE A 98 -2.45 -10.11 -2.16
CA PHE A 98 -1.25 -9.28 -2.23
C PHE A 98 -0.85 -8.74 -0.85
N LYS A 99 -1.82 -8.29 -0.06
CA LYS A 99 -1.61 -7.88 1.33
C LYS A 99 -0.98 -9.00 2.15
N GLU A 100 -1.64 -10.15 2.23
CA GLU A 100 -1.21 -11.27 3.08
C GLU A 100 0.09 -11.90 2.60
N GLN A 101 0.24 -12.07 1.28
CA GLN A 101 1.35 -12.83 0.72
C GLN A 101 2.57 -11.97 0.36
N VAL A 102 2.45 -10.65 0.26
CA VAL A 102 3.59 -9.78 -0.08
C VAL A 102 3.82 -8.75 1.00
N VAL A 103 2.87 -7.86 1.25
CA VAL A 103 3.10 -6.69 2.13
C VAL A 103 3.22 -7.07 3.61
N CYS A 104 2.39 -8.00 4.10
CA CYS A 104 2.43 -8.51 5.47
C CYS A 104 3.45 -9.64 5.66
N HIS A 105 4.28 -9.95 4.65
CA HIS A 105 5.38 -10.88 4.85
C HIS A 105 6.44 -10.21 5.74
N PRO A 106 6.83 -10.79 6.90
CA PRO A 106 7.52 -10.02 7.94
C PRO A 106 8.77 -9.24 7.49
N PRO A 107 9.70 -9.84 6.70
CA PRO A 107 10.85 -9.10 6.19
C PRO A 107 10.47 -7.90 5.29
N ILE A 108 9.40 -8.03 4.49
CA ILE A 108 8.93 -6.96 3.59
C ILE A 108 8.22 -5.88 4.41
N GLN A 109 7.39 -6.28 5.36
CA GLN A 109 6.61 -5.40 6.23
C GLN A 109 7.53 -4.48 7.04
N GLU A 110 8.52 -5.06 7.72
CA GLU A 110 9.50 -4.33 8.54
C GLU A 110 10.32 -3.39 7.67
N ASN A 111 10.90 -3.89 6.56
CA ASN A 111 11.71 -3.08 5.66
C ASN A 111 10.91 -1.93 5.02
N LEU A 112 9.64 -2.14 4.69
CA LEU A 112 8.76 -1.08 4.17
C LEU A 112 8.59 0.04 5.19
N ARG A 113 8.27 -0.32 6.44
CA ARG A 113 8.10 0.66 7.52
C ARG A 113 9.38 1.45 7.76
N GLU A 114 10.51 0.76 7.94
CA GLU A 114 11.81 1.39 8.19
C GLU A 114 12.24 2.30 7.03
N THR A 115 12.08 1.82 5.79
CA THR A 115 12.43 2.61 4.60
C THR A 115 11.62 3.91 4.53
N LEU A 116 10.30 3.85 4.73
CA LEU A 116 9.44 5.04 4.67
C LEU A 116 9.77 6.04 5.78
N LEU A 117 9.96 5.56 7.02
CA LEU A 117 10.33 6.42 8.15
C LEU A 117 11.72 7.05 7.95
N SER A 118 12.68 6.28 7.46
CA SER A 118 14.03 6.78 7.16
C SER A 118 14.02 7.86 6.07
N LEU A 119 13.25 7.69 5.00
CA LEU A 119 13.13 8.71 3.95
C LEU A 119 12.56 10.02 4.49
N ILE A 120 11.56 9.95 5.37
CA ILE A 120 10.97 11.14 6.00
C ILE A 120 11.97 11.82 6.94
N GLU A 121 12.71 11.05 7.74
CA GLU A 121 13.74 11.59 8.63
C GLU A 121 14.85 12.30 7.85
N ARG A 122 15.34 11.67 6.78
CA ARG A 122 16.35 12.25 5.88
C ARG A 122 15.85 13.54 5.22
N GLU A 123 14.60 13.56 4.79
CA GLU A 123 13.98 14.78 4.26
C GLU A 123 13.91 15.90 5.30
N ARG A 124 13.53 15.60 6.55
CA ARG A 124 13.53 16.59 7.65
C ARG A 124 14.92 17.17 7.94
N LYS A 125 15.98 16.40 7.66
CA LYS A 125 17.38 16.82 7.74
C LYS A 125 17.86 17.60 6.51
N GLY A 126 16.99 17.84 5.53
CA GLY A 126 17.27 18.61 4.32
C GLY A 126 17.78 17.78 3.14
N GLU A 127 17.76 16.45 3.22
CA GLU A 127 18.10 15.61 2.09
C GLU A 127 16.98 15.59 1.04
N VAL A 128 17.35 15.56 -0.24
CA VAL A 128 16.40 15.36 -1.33
C VAL A 128 16.04 13.88 -1.40
N VAL A 129 14.76 13.57 -1.21
CA VAL A 129 14.24 12.19 -1.26
C VAL A 129 13.19 12.03 -2.35
N ASN A 130 12.95 10.78 -2.76
CA ASN A 130 11.90 10.46 -3.72
C ASN A 130 10.51 10.47 -3.05
N ARG A 131 9.89 11.66 -2.99
CA ARG A 131 8.53 11.86 -2.46
C ARG A 131 7.46 11.00 -3.15
N LEU A 132 7.63 10.74 -4.45
CA LEU A 132 6.69 9.93 -5.21
C LEU A 132 6.70 8.47 -4.75
N ALA A 133 7.86 7.93 -4.36
CA ALA A 133 7.96 6.57 -3.81
C ALA A 133 7.19 6.44 -2.49
N ILE A 134 7.28 7.46 -1.61
CA ILE A 134 6.51 7.51 -0.37
C ILE A 134 5.02 7.54 -0.69
N LYS A 135 4.59 8.45 -1.58
CA LYS A 135 3.20 8.60 -2.01
C LYS A 135 2.62 7.29 -2.53
N ASN A 136 3.31 6.63 -3.46
CA ASN A 136 2.85 5.39 -4.06
C ASN A 136 2.71 4.27 -3.00
N ALA A 137 3.66 4.17 -2.08
CA ALA A 137 3.59 3.21 -0.98
C ALA A 137 2.41 3.49 -0.03
N CYS A 138 2.18 4.75 0.37
CA CYS A 138 1.04 5.13 1.19
C CYS A 138 -0.29 4.84 0.48
N GLN A 139 -0.41 5.15 -0.82
CA GLN A 139 -1.59 4.83 -1.62
C GLN A 139 -1.85 3.32 -1.74
N MET A 140 -0.79 2.52 -1.89
CA MET A 140 -0.88 1.06 -1.85
C MET A 140 -1.43 0.58 -0.50
N LEU A 141 -0.87 1.04 0.62
CA LEU A 141 -1.35 0.68 1.97
C LEU A 141 -2.83 1.07 2.18
N MET A 142 -3.23 2.25 1.71
CA MET A 142 -4.64 2.68 1.74
C MET A 142 -5.54 1.75 0.91
N THR A 143 -5.11 1.38 -0.30
CA THR A 143 -5.89 0.50 -1.18
C THR A 143 -6.03 -0.92 -0.60
N LEU A 144 -4.97 -1.44 0.02
CA LEU A 144 -4.98 -2.75 0.70
C LEU A 144 -5.79 -2.75 2.01
N GLY A 145 -6.22 -1.59 2.50
CA GLY A 145 -7.13 -1.45 3.63
C GLY A 145 -8.56 -1.91 3.35
N ILE A 146 -8.95 -2.05 2.07
CA ILE A 146 -10.28 -2.46 1.58
C ILE A 146 -11.41 -1.71 2.30
N ASN A 147 -11.88 -0.62 1.69
CA ASN A 147 -12.95 0.25 2.23
C ASN A 147 -12.63 0.93 3.56
N GLY A 148 -11.35 1.08 3.90
CA GLY A 148 -10.92 1.76 5.11
C GLY A 148 -9.43 2.07 5.13
N ARG A 149 -9.02 2.85 6.13
CA ARG A 149 -7.62 3.28 6.32
C ARG A 149 -6.85 2.50 7.39
N SER A 150 -7.50 1.57 8.09
CA SER A 150 -6.93 0.88 9.25
C SER A 150 -5.58 0.21 8.96
N PHE A 151 -5.43 -0.39 7.78
CA PHE A 151 -4.16 -1.00 7.40
C PHE A 151 -3.03 0.03 7.26
N TYR A 152 -3.29 1.17 6.64
CA TYR A 152 -2.33 2.28 6.58
C TYR A 152 -2.03 2.86 7.98
N GLU A 153 -3.05 2.98 8.82
CA GLU A 153 -2.90 3.48 10.19
C GLU A 153 -1.97 2.58 11.03
N ASP A 154 -2.23 1.27 11.00
CA ASP A 154 -1.51 0.28 11.80
C ASP A 154 -0.09 0.06 11.28
N GLU A 155 0.09 -0.04 9.96
CA GLU A 155 1.39 -0.36 9.36
C GLU A 155 2.35 0.82 9.29
N PHE A 156 1.82 2.04 9.19
CA PHE A 156 2.64 3.22 8.93
C PHE A 156 2.31 4.40 9.85
N GLU A 157 1.08 4.90 9.82
CA GLU A 157 0.78 6.23 10.41
C GLU A 157 1.08 6.30 11.90
N LYS A 158 0.70 5.28 12.70
CA LYS A 158 0.96 5.26 14.14
C LYS A 158 2.46 5.35 14.45
N HIS A 159 3.29 4.61 13.70
CA HIS A 159 4.74 4.62 13.86
C HIS A 159 5.34 5.94 13.38
N PHE A 160 4.84 6.48 12.27
CA PHE A 160 5.22 7.79 11.77
C PHE A 160 4.94 8.89 12.79
N LEU A 161 3.74 8.93 13.38
CA LEU A 161 3.37 9.92 14.39
C LEU A 161 4.24 9.78 15.65
N GLN A 162 4.50 8.55 16.11
CA GLN A 162 5.35 8.31 17.27
C GLN A 162 6.78 8.85 17.06
N VAL A 163 7.45 8.45 15.97
CA VAL A 163 8.81 8.90 15.66
C VAL A 163 8.84 10.42 15.40
N SER A 164 7.77 10.98 14.84
CA SER A 164 7.66 12.43 14.64
C SER A 164 7.54 13.19 15.96
N ALA A 165 6.76 12.69 16.91
CA ALA A 165 6.64 13.30 18.24
C ALA A 165 8.00 13.30 18.97
N GLU A 166 8.76 12.21 18.89
CA GLU A 166 10.11 12.12 19.45
C GLU A 166 11.07 13.11 18.78
N PHE A 167 11.04 13.20 17.45
CA PHE A 167 11.83 14.16 16.67
C PHE A 167 11.54 15.61 17.10
N TYR A 168 10.27 15.99 17.18
CA TYR A 168 9.88 17.35 17.53
C TYR A 168 10.10 17.71 18.99
N LYS A 169 10.02 16.74 19.90
CA LYS A 169 10.39 16.95 21.30
C LYS A 169 11.85 17.36 21.41
N LEU A 170 12.76 16.60 20.80
CA LEU A 170 14.20 16.90 20.82
C LEU A 170 14.51 18.23 20.12
N GLU A 171 13.87 18.48 18.98
CA GLU A 171 14.06 19.74 18.24
C GLU A 171 13.56 20.96 19.03
N SER A 172 12.43 20.83 19.72
CA SER A 172 11.88 21.88 20.58
C SER A 172 12.83 22.23 21.73
N GLU A 173 13.37 21.22 22.43
CA GLU A 173 14.34 21.40 23.52
C GLU A 173 15.59 22.16 23.02
N ARG A 174 16.12 21.80 21.85
CA ARG A 174 17.22 22.52 21.21
C ARG A 174 16.84 23.96 20.86
N PHE A 175 15.67 24.17 20.26
CA PHE A 175 15.25 25.52 19.87
C PHE A 175 15.06 26.44 21.07
N LEU A 176 14.51 25.95 22.18
CA LEU A 176 14.37 26.72 23.42
C LEU A 176 15.72 27.09 24.04
N ALA A 177 16.72 26.21 23.94
CA ALA A 177 18.07 26.49 24.46
C ALA A 177 18.84 27.54 23.63
N GLU A 178 18.61 27.57 22.32
CA GLU A 178 19.42 28.35 21.38
C GLU A 178 18.75 29.65 20.88
N ASN A 179 17.44 29.85 21.10
CA ASN A 179 16.68 30.90 20.43
C ASN A 179 15.81 31.72 21.40
N SER A 180 15.50 32.96 21.01
CA SER A 180 14.49 33.76 21.70
C SER A 180 13.08 33.23 21.43
N ALA A 181 12.12 33.64 22.27
CA ALA A 181 10.71 33.24 22.13
C ALA A 181 10.12 33.59 20.74
N SER A 182 10.47 34.75 20.17
CA SER A 182 9.99 35.14 18.84
C SER A 182 10.54 34.24 17.72
N VAL A 183 11.82 33.88 17.79
CA VAL A 183 12.44 32.97 16.82
C VAL A 183 11.89 31.55 16.98
N TYR A 184 11.63 31.11 18.22
CA TYR A 184 11.01 29.81 18.48
C TYR A 184 9.63 29.70 17.82
N ILE A 185 8.75 30.69 18.04
CA ILE A 185 7.40 30.70 17.43
C ILE A 185 7.50 30.63 15.91
N TRP A 186 8.38 31.42 15.30
CA TRP A 186 8.58 31.40 13.85
C TRP A 186 9.05 30.02 13.34
N LYS A 187 9.99 29.37 14.04
CA LYS A 187 10.46 28.02 13.70
C LYS A 187 9.35 26.96 13.82
N VAL A 188 8.49 27.07 14.84
CA VAL A 188 7.34 26.17 15.01
C VAL A 188 6.35 26.33 13.85
N GLU A 189 5.98 27.55 13.50
CA GLU A 189 5.10 27.83 12.35
C GLU A 189 5.69 27.28 11.04
N ALA A 190 7.00 27.44 10.84
CA ALA A 190 7.70 26.87 9.69
C ALA A 190 7.60 25.35 9.66
N ARG A 191 7.81 24.66 10.79
CA ARG A 191 7.68 23.18 10.87
C ARG A 191 6.25 22.71 10.63
N ILE A 192 5.25 23.42 11.14
CA ILE A 192 3.84 23.10 10.87
C ILE A 192 3.55 23.20 9.37
N ALA A 193 4.04 24.26 8.70
CA ALA A 193 3.87 24.43 7.26
C ALA A 193 4.57 23.31 6.47
N GLU A 194 5.78 22.93 6.85
CA GLU A 194 6.52 21.82 6.24
C GLU A 194 5.81 20.46 6.38
N GLU A 195 5.27 20.15 7.57
CA GLU A 195 4.52 18.90 7.78
C GLU A 195 3.19 18.87 7.02
N ARG A 196 2.47 20.00 6.95
CA ARG A 196 1.27 20.11 6.10
C ARG A 196 1.61 19.81 4.64
N GLU A 197 2.69 20.41 4.15
CA GLU A 197 3.13 20.20 2.78
C GLU A 197 3.52 18.74 2.52
N ARG A 198 4.26 18.12 3.46
CA ARG A 198 4.65 16.71 3.38
C ARG A 198 3.44 15.79 3.38
N ALA A 199 2.49 16.00 4.30
CA ALA A 199 1.29 15.18 4.41
C ALA A 199 0.48 15.22 3.10
N ARG A 200 0.32 16.40 2.50
CA ARG A 200 -0.43 16.57 1.25
C ARG A 200 0.25 15.93 0.03
N HIS A 201 1.58 15.98 -0.03
CA HIS A 201 2.31 15.56 -1.22
C HIS A 201 2.75 14.10 -1.17
N CYS A 202 2.97 13.55 0.02
CA CYS A 202 3.62 12.25 0.21
C CYS A 202 2.74 11.24 0.96
N LEU A 203 1.82 11.68 1.82
CA LEU A 203 1.02 10.81 2.66
C LEU A 203 -0.44 10.81 2.20
N ASP A 204 -1.32 10.13 2.94
CA ASP A 204 -2.75 10.32 2.78
C ASP A 204 -3.19 11.66 3.40
N SER A 205 -4.15 12.34 2.78
CA SER A 205 -4.64 13.64 3.26
C SER A 205 -5.24 13.57 4.66
N SER A 206 -5.73 12.39 5.05
CA SER A 206 -6.27 12.15 6.39
C SER A 206 -5.21 12.09 7.50
N SER A 207 -3.91 12.12 7.16
CA SER A 207 -2.79 12.26 8.09
C SER A 207 -2.47 13.70 8.47
N GLU A 208 -2.86 14.69 7.65
CA GLU A 208 -2.57 16.12 7.92
C GLU A 208 -3.09 16.58 9.30
N PRO A 209 -4.35 16.29 9.70
CA PRO A 209 -4.85 16.71 11.00
C PRO A 209 -4.14 16.02 12.18
N ALA A 210 -3.53 14.86 11.97
CA ALA A 210 -2.88 14.09 13.02
C ALA A 210 -1.45 14.56 13.29
N ILE A 211 -0.70 14.95 12.26
CA ILE A 211 0.69 15.42 12.40
C ILE A 211 0.79 16.90 12.81
N VAL A 212 -0.24 17.70 12.54
CA VAL A 212 -0.28 19.14 12.84
C VAL A 212 -0.83 19.44 14.24
N LYS A 213 -1.50 18.47 14.86
CA LYS A 213 -2.04 18.61 16.23
C LYS A 213 -0.94 18.44 17.27
#